data_AF-A0A553FAW0-F1
#
_entry.id   AF-A0A553FAW0-F1
#
_cell.length_a   1.000
_cell.length_b   1.000
_cell.length_c   1.000
_cell.angle_alpha   90.00
_cell.angle_beta   90.00
_cell.angle_gamma   90.00
#
_symmetry.space_group_name_H-M   'P 1'
#
loop_
_entity.id
_entity.type
_entity.pdbx_description
1 polymer ?
#
loop_
_entity_poly.entity_id
_entity_poly.type
_entity_poly.pdbx_seq_one_letter_code
_entity_poly.pdbx_strand_id
1 'polypeptide(L)'
;MLPAATAIQAAYSNRPRINLGGQLTTALLATGAGVGVFLGIRGIVKNFKKNVREQDALVEGNPAAFATQLKKAFENDNSFGWGTNEEILFITLEAIPTQAAFRKVQRAYRDLYGKNLAADLRDELDSEEYGLAMQIINSKP
;
A
#
# COMPACT_ATOMS: atom_id res chain seq x y z
N MET A 1 -33.78 26.96 -30.96
CA MET A 1 -32.48 26.65 -31.58
C MET A 1 -31.60 27.88 -31.40
N LEU A 2 -30.77 27.89 -30.36
CA LEU A 2 -29.73 28.91 -30.13
C LEU A 2 -28.48 28.15 -29.65
N PRO A 3 -27.30 28.38 -30.26
CA PRO A 3 -26.21 27.41 -30.23
C PRO A 3 -25.31 27.56 -28.99
N ALA A 4 -24.84 26.42 -28.48
CA ALA A 4 -23.89 26.26 -27.37
C ALA A 4 -22.47 26.84 -27.63
N ALA A 5 -22.31 27.69 -28.65
CA ALA A 5 -21.02 28.22 -29.09
C ALA A 5 -20.51 29.39 -28.24
N THR A 6 -21.38 30.12 -27.53
CA THR A 6 -20.97 31.32 -26.78
C THR A 6 -20.38 31.01 -25.40
N ALA A 7 -20.64 29.84 -24.82
CA ALA A 7 -20.11 29.46 -23.50
C ALA A 7 -18.66 28.94 -23.55
N ILE A 8 -18.22 28.41 -24.70
CA ILE A 8 -16.87 27.86 -24.87
C ILE A 8 -15.85 28.99 -25.12
N GLN A 9 -16.25 30.07 -25.80
CA GLN A 9 -15.38 31.20 -26.11
C GLN A 9 -14.91 31.95 -24.84
N ALA A 10 -15.73 31.99 -23.80
CA ALA A 10 -15.42 32.65 -22.52
C ALA A 10 -14.37 31.88 -21.68
N ALA A 11 -14.24 30.57 -21.89
CA ALA A 11 -13.32 29.72 -21.12
C ALA A 11 -11.90 29.61 -21.74
N TYR A 12 -11.71 30.03 -23.00
CA TYR A 12 -10.42 29.89 -23.70
C TYR A 12 -9.49 31.11 -23.51
N SER A 13 -10.02 32.28 -23.14
CA SER A 13 -9.25 33.54 -23.14
C SER A 13 -8.42 33.79 -21.87
N ASN A 14 -8.57 33.00 -20.81
CA ASN A 14 -7.85 33.20 -19.54
C ASN A 14 -7.14 31.92 -19.09
N ARG A 15 -6.09 31.50 -19.81
CA ARG A 15 -5.13 30.52 -19.28
C ARG A 15 -3.82 31.22 -18.90
N PRO A 16 -3.49 31.35 -17.60
CA PRO A 16 -2.14 31.77 -17.20
C PRO A 16 -1.15 30.69 -17.65
N ARG A 17 -0.11 31.11 -18.38
CA ARG A 17 1.00 30.23 -18.75
C ARG A 17 1.86 30.01 -17.51
N ILE A 18 1.78 28.82 -16.91
CA ILE A 18 2.58 28.46 -15.74
C ILE A 18 3.78 27.66 -16.23
N ASN A 19 4.97 28.22 -16.04
CA ASN A 19 6.23 27.53 -16.30
C ASN A 19 6.55 26.66 -15.07
N LEU A 20 6.46 25.33 -15.20
CA LEU A 20 6.70 24.39 -14.12
C LEU A 20 8.21 24.09 -13.99
N GLY A 21 8.93 25.03 -13.39
CA GLY A 21 10.27 24.80 -12.86
C GLY A 21 10.24 24.72 -11.35
N GLY A 22 10.33 23.51 -10.79
CA GLY A 22 10.76 23.24 -9.41
C GLY A 22 9.84 23.65 -8.25
N GLN A 23 9.46 22.65 -7.42
CA GLN A 23 9.09 22.75 -6.00
C GLN A 23 7.63 23.12 -5.61
N LEU A 24 6.81 22.09 -5.42
CA LEU A 24 6.07 21.70 -4.19
C LEU A 24 5.38 22.71 -3.22
N THR A 25 5.14 23.98 -3.50
CA THR A 25 4.64 24.88 -2.42
C THR A 25 3.45 25.79 -2.77
N THR A 26 2.28 25.26 -3.13
CA THR A 26 1.02 26.02 -2.91
C THR A 26 -0.24 25.13 -2.85
N ALA A 27 -0.34 24.25 -1.84
CA ALA A 27 -1.64 23.69 -1.43
C ALA A 27 -2.18 24.36 -0.15
N LEU A 28 -1.52 25.40 0.37
CA LEU A 28 -1.77 25.94 1.71
C LEU A 28 -2.53 27.28 1.76
N LEU A 29 -3.07 27.80 0.67
CA LEU A 29 -3.85 29.06 0.72
C LEU A 29 -5.11 29.00 -0.14
N ALA A 30 -6.12 28.30 0.36
CA ALA A 30 -7.51 28.55 -0.01
C ALA A 30 -8.33 28.80 1.26
N THR A 31 -7.93 29.81 2.03
CA THR A 31 -8.79 30.48 3.00
C THR A 31 -9.75 31.38 2.22
N GLY A 32 -10.95 30.88 1.92
CA GLY A 32 -12.02 31.75 1.44
C GLY A 32 -13.15 31.06 0.70
N ALA A 33 -14.18 30.65 1.46
CA ALA A 33 -15.56 30.40 1.02
C ALA A 33 -15.78 29.35 -0.10
N GLY A 34 -15.86 28.08 0.32
CA GLY A 34 -16.37 26.98 -0.48
C GLY A 34 -16.77 25.79 0.40
N VAL A 35 -17.82 26.00 1.21
CA VAL A 35 -18.37 25.12 2.27
C VAL A 35 -18.76 23.69 1.81
N GLY A 36 -18.56 23.31 0.54
CA GLY A 36 -18.94 21.99 0.01
C GLY A 36 -17.85 20.93 -0.10
N VAL A 37 -16.56 21.29 -0.15
CA VAL A 37 -15.50 20.34 -0.56
C VAL A 37 -14.99 19.47 0.59
N PHE A 38 -14.90 20.00 1.81
CA PHE A 38 -14.29 19.24 2.93
C PHE A 38 -15.18 18.09 3.46
N LEU A 39 -16.51 18.25 3.42
CA LEU A 39 -17.45 17.17 3.79
C LEU A 39 -17.68 16.17 2.64
N GLY A 40 -17.50 16.60 1.38
CA GLY A 40 -17.61 15.74 0.21
C GLY A 40 -16.46 14.72 0.07
N ILE A 41 -15.25 15.07 0.54
CA ILE A 41 -14.08 14.16 0.45
C ILE A 41 -14.31 12.88 1.26
N ARG A 42 -15.00 12.94 2.42
CA ARG A 42 -15.25 11.73 3.23
C ARG A 42 -16.25 10.76 2.56
N GLY A 43 -17.14 11.26 1.70
CA GLY A 43 -18.10 10.46 0.94
C GLY A 43 -17.54 9.88 -0.36
N ILE A 44 -16.71 10.64 -1.08
CA ILE A 44 -16.14 10.22 -2.37
C ILE A 44 -15.10 9.10 -2.20
N VAL A 45 -14.34 9.10 -1.10
CA VAL A 45 -13.39 8.01 -0.79
C VAL A 45 -14.10 6.66 -0.55
N LYS A 46 -15.37 6.66 -0.14
CA LYS A 46 -16.11 5.40 0.13
C LYS A 46 -16.58 4.68 -1.14
N ASN A 47 -16.77 5.37 -2.27
CA ASN A 47 -17.31 4.75 -3.49
C ASN A 47 -16.26 4.34 -4.53
N PHE A 48 -14.99 4.75 -4.40
CA PHE A 48 -13.88 4.14 -5.15
C PHE A 48 -13.47 2.75 -4.64
N LYS A 49 -13.95 2.36 -3.45
CA LYS A 49 -13.57 1.11 -2.78
C LYS A 49 -14.31 -0.14 -3.27
N LYS A 50 -15.28 -0.02 -4.18
CA LYS A 50 -16.09 -1.15 -4.68
C LYS A 50 -15.52 -1.83 -5.95
N ASN A 51 -14.77 -1.15 -6.82
CA ASN A 51 -14.14 -1.76 -8.02
C ASN A 51 -12.75 -2.40 -7.78
N VAL A 52 -12.22 -2.31 -6.56
CA VAL A 52 -11.02 -3.06 -6.13
C VAL A 52 -11.40 -4.46 -5.63
N ARG A 53 -12.68 -4.69 -5.31
CA ARG A 53 -13.17 -5.86 -4.55
C ARG A 53 -13.68 -7.04 -5.40
N GLU A 54 -13.91 -6.86 -6.70
CA GLU A 54 -14.19 -7.98 -7.63
C GLU A 54 -12.94 -8.49 -8.36
N GLN A 55 -11.84 -7.73 -8.33
CA GLN A 55 -10.54 -8.15 -8.87
C GLN A 55 -9.68 -8.92 -7.84
N ASP A 56 -10.11 -8.92 -6.56
CA ASP A 56 -9.75 -9.88 -5.50
C ASP A 56 -10.42 -11.26 -5.74
N ALA A 57 -10.38 -11.76 -6.98
CA ALA A 57 -10.98 -13.04 -7.32
C ALA A 57 -10.16 -14.21 -6.74
N LEU A 58 -10.47 -14.54 -5.48
CA LEU A 58 -10.62 -15.87 -4.91
C LEU A 58 -9.33 -16.69 -4.65
N VAL A 59 -8.68 -16.34 -3.53
CA VAL A 59 -7.81 -17.20 -2.68
C VAL A 59 -6.41 -17.54 -3.21
N GLU A 60 -5.87 -16.76 -4.14
CA GLU A 60 -4.42 -16.82 -4.47
C GLU A 60 -3.75 -15.46 -4.23
N GLY A 61 -3.17 -15.29 -3.03
CA GLY A 61 -2.08 -14.33 -2.80
C GLY A 61 -2.41 -12.88 -2.46
N ASN A 62 -3.31 -12.61 -1.50
CA ASN A 62 -3.49 -11.27 -0.94
C ASN A 62 -2.21 -10.81 -0.19
N PRO A 63 -1.50 -9.76 -0.64
CA PRO A 63 -0.24 -9.35 -0.03
C PRO A 63 -0.35 -8.86 1.41
N ALA A 64 -1.49 -8.25 1.77
CA ALA A 64 -1.76 -7.81 3.13
C ALA A 64 -2.00 -9.01 4.07
N ALA A 65 -2.65 -10.07 3.58
CA ALA A 65 -2.86 -11.29 4.37
C ALA A 65 -1.54 -11.97 4.72
N PHE A 66 -0.64 -12.13 3.73
CA PHE A 66 0.71 -12.63 3.98
C PHE A 66 1.49 -11.72 4.93
N ALA A 67 1.44 -10.41 4.75
CA ALA A 67 2.10 -9.47 5.65
C ALA A 67 1.61 -9.63 7.10
N THR A 68 0.30 -9.83 7.31
CA THR A 68 -0.27 -10.10 8.63
C THR A 68 0.14 -11.46 9.18
N GLN A 69 0.20 -12.50 8.36
CA GLN A 69 0.68 -13.83 8.80
C GLN A 69 2.15 -13.78 9.24
N LEU A 70 3.01 -13.13 8.46
CA LEU A 70 4.41 -12.90 8.83
C LEU A 70 4.52 -12.11 10.13
N LYS A 71 3.71 -11.05 10.28
CA LYS A 71 3.73 -10.25 11.52
C LYS A 71 3.34 -11.08 12.75
N LYS A 72 2.31 -11.90 12.62
CA LYS A 72 1.87 -12.83 13.68
C LYS A 72 2.90 -13.90 13.98
N ALA A 73 3.67 -14.33 12.98
CA ALA A 73 4.75 -15.27 13.20
C ALA A 73 5.87 -14.66 14.06
N PHE A 74 6.21 -13.38 13.84
CA PHE A 74 7.16 -12.66 14.70
C PHE A 74 6.60 -12.38 16.11
N GLU A 75 5.30 -12.10 16.21
CA GLU A 75 4.63 -11.83 17.50
C GLU A 75 4.14 -13.12 18.16
N ASN A 76 5.05 -14.07 18.45
CA ASN A 76 4.69 -15.30 19.14
C ASN A 76 4.14 -14.98 20.54
N ASP A 77 2.81 -14.98 20.66
CA ASP A 77 2.06 -14.68 21.88
C ASP A 77 2.05 -15.91 22.81
N ASN A 78 3.22 -16.50 23.06
CA ASN A 78 3.38 -17.44 24.15
C ASN A 78 3.35 -16.68 25.49
N SER A 79 3.08 -17.38 26.61
CA SER A 79 2.91 -16.75 27.94
C SER A 79 4.09 -15.90 28.43
N PHE A 80 5.23 -15.94 27.74
CA PHE A 80 6.43 -15.15 28.04
C PHE A 80 6.71 -14.06 26.99
N GLY A 81 5.96 -14.03 25.87
CA GLY A 81 6.06 -13.04 24.80
C GLY A 81 7.39 -13.05 24.04
N TRP A 82 8.11 -14.18 24.05
CA TRP A 82 9.47 -14.29 23.51
C TRP A 82 9.51 -15.32 22.37
N GLY A 83 10.25 -15.01 21.30
CA GLY A 83 10.54 -15.92 20.19
C GLY A 83 9.67 -15.70 18.96
N THR A 84 10.01 -16.40 17.89
CA THR A 84 9.30 -16.41 16.62
C THR A 84 8.49 -17.70 16.52
N ASN A 85 7.48 -17.75 15.64
CA ASN A 85 6.85 -18.98 15.21
C ASN A 85 7.38 -19.31 13.82
N GLU A 86 8.51 -20.01 13.79
CA GLU A 86 9.29 -20.30 12.59
C GLU A 86 8.48 -21.14 11.61
N GLU A 87 7.69 -22.10 12.11
CA GLU A 87 6.81 -22.95 11.29
C GLU A 87 5.84 -22.10 10.47
N ILE A 88 5.10 -21.19 11.11
CA ILE A 88 4.16 -20.30 10.40
C ILE A 88 4.91 -19.34 9.50
N LEU A 89 6.08 -18.84 9.92
CA LEU A 89 6.90 -17.94 9.11
C LEU A 89 7.31 -18.59 7.79
N PHE A 90 7.93 -19.78 7.85
CA PHE A 90 8.44 -20.46 6.66
C PHE A 90 7.32 -20.93 5.74
N ILE A 91 6.23 -21.50 6.29
CA ILE A 91 5.04 -21.85 5.49
C ILE A 91 4.49 -20.61 4.76
N THR A 92 4.42 -19.47 5.44
CA THR A 92 3.94 -18.22 4.84
C THR A 92 4.88 -17.73 3.74
N LEU A 93 6.21 -17.79 3.97
CA LEU A 93 7.20 -17.41 2.96
C LEU A 93 7.13 -18.31 1.73
N GLU A 94 6.98 -19.62 1.89
CA GLU A 94 6.82 -20.58 0.80
C GLU A 94 5.54 -20.34 -0.01
N ALA A 95 4.43 -20.04 0.67
CA ALA A 95 3.14 -19.76 0.03
C ALA A 95 3.13 -18.50 -0.86
N ILE A 96 4.13 -17.64 -0.76
CA ILE A 96 4.28 -16.48 -1.66
C ILE A 96 4.91 -16.97 -2.98
N PRO A 97 4.20 -16.92 -4.12
CA PRO A 97 4.57 -17.73 -5.28
C PRO A 97 5.73 -17.17 -6.11
N THR A 98 5.95 -15.86 -6.12
CA THR A 98 6.92 -15.20 -7.01
C THR A 98 7.65 -14.07 -6.32
N GLN A 99 8.78 -13.66 -6.91
CA GLN A 99 9.53 -12.51 -6.42
C GLN A 99 8.70 -11.22 -6.50
N ALA A 100 7.86 -11.08 -7.52
CA ALA A 100 6.95 -9.95 -7.68
C ALA A 100 5.86 -9.91 -6.59
N ALA A 101 5.31 -11.07 -6.23
CA ALA A 101 4.37 -11.19 -5.11
C ALA A 101 5.03 -10.82 -3.79
N PHE A 102 6.25 -11.32 -3.52
CA PHE A 102 7.00 -10.99 -2.31
C PHE A 102 7.24 -9.48 -2.16
N ARG A 103 7.59 -8.77 -3.24
CA ARG A 103 7.73 -7.30 -3.21
C ARG A 103 6.41 -6.60 -2.89
N LYS A 104 5.25 -7.15 -3.30
CA LYS A 104 3.94 -6.62 -2.90
C LYS A 104 3.70 -6.84 -1.40
N VAL A 105 4.10 -8.00 -0.86
CA VAL A 105 4.01 -8.30 0.58
C VAL A 105 4.89 -7.35 1.38
N GLN A 106 6.14 -7.11 0.97
CA GLN A 106 7.03 -6.14 1.63
C GLN A 106 6.42 -4.73 1.70
N ARG A 107 5.80 -4.27 0.59
CA ARG A 107 5.09 -2.99 0.58
C ARG A 107 3.89 -3.00 1.52
N ALA A 108 3.06 -4.03 1.47
CA ALA A 108 1.91 -4.15 2.36
C ALA A 108 2.32 -4.19 3.84
N TYR A 109 3.39 -4.92 4.17
CA TYR A 109 3.94 -4.99 5.52
C TYR A 109 4.38 -3.61 6.04
N ARG A 110 5.12 -2.86 5.21
CA ARG A 110 5.51 -1.49 5.54
C ARG A 110 4.31 -0.57 5.70
N ASP A 111 3.33 -0.67 4.80
CA ASP A 111 2.16 0.22 4.82
C ASP A 111 1.24 -0.08 6.02
N LEU A 112 1.19 -1.34 6.49
CA LEU A 112 0.40 -1.77 7.65
C LEU A 112 1.09 -1.48 8.99
N TYR A 113 2.41 -1.71 9.09
CA TYR A 113 3.13 -1.73 10.37
C TYR A 113 4.19 -0.64 10.50
N GLY A 114 4.47 0.11 9.43
CA GLY A 114 5.55 1.11 9.41
C GLY A 114 6.95 0.51 9.50
N LYS A 115 7.09 -0.81 9.37
CA LYS A 115 8.34 -1.57 9.52
C LYS A 115 8.87 -2.12 8.20
N ASN A 116 10.16 -2.46 8.16
CA ASN A 116 10.76 -3.14 7.03
C ASN A 116 10.77 -4.64 7.28
N LEU A 117 10.08 -5.42 6.44
CA LEU A 117 9.98 -6.87 6.58
C LEU A 117 11.36 -7.57 6.57
N ALA A 118 12.33 -7.09 5.78
CA ALA A 118 13.66 -7.69 5.75
C ALA A 118 14.47 -7.40 7.02
N ALA A 119 14.23 -6.25 7.66
CA ALA A 119 14.83 -5.94 8.95
C ALA A 119 14.23 -6.82 10.05
N ASP A 120 12.90 -6.93 10.11
CA ASP A 120 12.24 -7.80 11.07
C ASP A 120 12.67 -9.27 10.88
N LEU A 121 12.76 -9.78 9.64
CA LEU A 121 13.31 -11.13 9.39
C LEU A 121 14.72 -11.33 9.95
N ARG A 122 15.58 -10.30 9.90
CA ARG A 122 16.97 -10.39 10.40
C ARG A 122 17.05 -10.28 11.91
N ASP A 123 16.17 -9.49 12.51
CA ASP A 123 16.18 -9.22 13.95
C ASP A 123 15.45 -10.33 14.74
N GLU A 124 14.46 -11.00 14.11
CA GLU A 124 13.62 -12.05 14.72
C GLU A 124 14.13 -13.48 14.50
N LEU A 125 15.05 -13.70 13.53
CA LEU A 125 15.61 -15.02 13.20
C LEU A 125 17.08 -15.11 13.56
N ASP A 126 17.54 -16.32 13.88
CA ASP A 126 18.97 -16.57 13.99
C ASP A 126 19.68 -16.62 12.61
N SER A 127 21.00 -16.81 12.63
CA SER A 127 21.79 -16.79 11.40
C SER A 127 21.49 -17.95 10.44
N GLU A 128 21.14 -19.14 10.96
CA GLU A 128 20.83 -20.30 10.13
C GLU A 128 19.43 -20.16 9.52
N GLU A 129 18.45 -19.79 10.35
CA GLU A 129 17.05 -19.55 9.96
C GLU A 129 16.92 -18.41 8.95
N TYR A 130 17.63 -17.30 9.17
CA TYR A 130 17.67 -16.20 8.22
C TYR A 130 18.25 -16.64 6.88
N GLY A 131 19.29 -17.50 6.88
CA GLY A 131 19.84 -18.12 5.69
C GLY A 131 18.80 -18.91 4.89
N LEU A 132 18.01 -19.74 5.58
CA LEU A 132 16.92 -20.50 4.97
C LEU A 132 15.82 -19.60 4.42
N ALA A 133 15.42 -18.56 5.16
CA ALA A 133 14.42 -17.59 4.72
C ALA A 133 14.87 -16.89 3.44
N MET A 134 16.14 -16.46 3.37
CA MET A 134 16.71 -15.85 2.18
C MET A 134 16.79 -16.83 1.01
N GLN A 135 17.10 -18.11 1.24
CA GLN A 135 17.09 -19.13 0.20
C GLN A 135 15.67 -19.32 -0.39
N ILE A 136 14.64 -19.39 0.45
CA ILE A 136 13.24 -19.48 0.01
C ILE A 136 12.85 -18.24 -0.79
N ILE A 137 13.23 -17.05 -0.33
CA ILE A 137 12.88 -15.79 -1.01
C ILE A 137 13.59 -15.68 -2.37
N ASN A 138 14.89 -15.95 -2.41
CA ASN A 138 15.72 -15.80 -3.61
C ASN A 138 15.51 -16.92 -4.65
N SER A 139 14.98 -18.09 -4.24
CA SER A 139 14.66 -19.18 -5.16
C SER A 139 13.32 -19.00 -5.89
N LYS A 140 12.53 -17.97 -5.53
CA LYS A 140 11.26 -17.66 -6.19
C LYS A 140 11.50 -17.17 -7.63
N PRO A 141 10.65 -17.60 -8.59
CA PRO A 141 10.72 -17.14 -9.97
C PRO A 141 10.35 -15.65 -10.13
#